data_AF-A0A4D4JCU5-F1
#
_entry.id   AF-A0A4D4JCU5-F1
#
_cell.length_a   1.000
_cell.length_b   1.000
_cell.length_c   1.000
_cell.angle_alpha   90.00
_cell.angle_beta   90.00
_cell.angle_gamma   90.00
#
_symmetry.space_group_name_H-M   'P 1'
#
loop_
_entity.id
_entity.type
_entity.pdbx_description
1 polymer ?
#
loop_
_entity_poly.entity_id
_entity_poly.type
_entity_poly.pdbx_seq_one_letter_code
_entity_poly.pdbx_strand_id
1 'polypeptide(L)'
;MKARLAALGLALSIIAGLILSGSSAAAAPTAFNISGIDLHDGMIVESGGTYYLYGTEYGCGFQWGQANTPWCGFGVSTATSPSGPWSTPTLLFDPNAIDPWTNTTWVSECGSTGAGCFNPRMIQRSGWGANDGVWILWFNAPADYNRNRANAYYALGCNGPAGPCGYTAPYGSVHKPNLWVCSGNGDFSIVPNGSAPPVMLCTMPDQTLAEEQLDTWGTNGTGTGSTNLAGLTNTESPGAYQDPGTGTWIMTYSDPNCGYCQGAGTGYATATNLLGPWTAPTNTGWSAPATGRRDLSATSCGGQPRTVITLDGQPYQTIDLWTGSANETTAGLHYEPLTYQHPAGGSGTLWQPFTPWTCG
;
A
#
# COMPACT_ATOMS: atom_id res chain seq x y z
N MET A 1 41.06 54.58 67.94
CA MET A 1 40.44 55.49 66.95
C MET A 1 39.86 54.63 65.83
N LYS A 2 38.53 54.62 65.67
CA LYS A 2 37.78 55.03 64.46
C LYS A 2 38.22 54.27 63.18
N ALA A 3 37.52 53.22 62.72
CA ALA A 3 36.18 53.14 62.10
C ALA A 3 36.19 53.25 60.55
N ARG A 4 35.28 52.45 59.96
CA ARG A 4 34.62 52.49 58.61
C ARG A 4 35.21 51.56 57.55
N LEU A 5 34.52 50.47 57.17
CA LEU A 5 33.32 50.35 56.28
C LEU A 5 33.58 50.69 54.82
N ALA A 6 33.53 49.69 53.95
CA ALA A 6 32.63 49.67 52.79
C ALA A 6 32.57 48.25 52.19
N ALA A 7 31.36 47.68 52.21
CA ALA A 7 30.98 46.45 51.53
C ALA A 7 30.56 46.77 50.10
N LEU A 8 30.86 45.87 49.16
CA LEU A 8 30.10 45.75 47.91
C LEU A 8 29.77 44.26 47.72
N GLY A 9 28.53 43.89 48.05
CA GLY A 9 27.97 42.59 47.71
C GLY A 9 27.37 42.67 46.32
N LEU A 10 27.84 41.83 45.40
CA LEU A 10 27.18 41.56 44.13
C LEU A 10 26.30 40.33 44.34
N ALA A 11 24.99 40.53 44.50
CA ALA A 11 24.00 39.46 44.47
C ALA A 11 23.76 39.09 43.00
N LEU A 12 24.18 37.88 42.60
CA LEU A 12 23.88 37.31 41.30
C LEU A 12 22.55 36.55 41.41
N SER A 13 21.46 37.20 41.00
CA SER A 13 20.14 36.57 40.88
C SER A 13 20.12 35.71 39.62
N ILE A 14 20.34 34.40 39.75
CA ILE A 14 20.10 33.42 38.69
C ILE A 14 18.59 33.20 38.59
N ILE A 15 17.95 33.88 37.62
CA ILE A 15 16.57 33.59 37.23
C ILE A 15 16.61 32.29 36.44
N ALA A 16 16.19 31.19 37.06
CA ALA A 16 15.88 29.94 36.40
C ALA A 16 14.61 30.14 35.56
N GLY A 17 14.79 30.44 34.27
CA GLY A 17 13.72 30.40 33.28
C GLY A 17 13.35 28.95 32.99
N LEU A 18 12.36 28.43 33.72
CA LEU A 18 11.62 27.24 33.33
C LEU A 18 10.84 27.56 32.05
N ILE A 19 11.48 27.32 30.90
CA ILE A 19 10.76 27.17 29.63
C ILE A 19 10.03 25.84 29.75
N LEU A 20 8.76 25.91 30.16
CA LEU A 20 7.80 24.84 29.95
C LEU A 20 7.61 24.71 28.44
N SER A 21 8.43 23.88 27.79
CA SER A 21 8.15 23.34 26.47
C SER A 21 6.87 22.52 26.61
N GLY A 22 5.72 23.17 26.45
CA GLY A 22 4.46 22.47 26.24
C GLY A 22 4.64 21.65 24.98
N SER A 23 4.78 20.33 25.14
CA SER A 23 4.69 19.40 24.02
C SER A 23 3.29 19.57 23.43
N SER A 24 3.19 20.30 22.32
CA SER A 24 2.00 20.28 21.49
C SER A 24 1.75 18.81 21.15
N ALA A 25 0.66 18.24 21.65
CA ALA A 25 0.23 16.93 21.18
C ALA A 25 0.11 17.02 19.65
N ALA A 26 0.78 16.11 18.94
CA ALA A 26 0.63 16.02 17.50
C ALA A 26 -0.87 15.91 17.16
N ALA A 27 -1.32 16.63 16.14
CA ALA A 27 -2.69 16.52 15.68
C ALA A 27 -2.98 15.06 15.31
N ALA A 28 -4.18 14.58 15.65
CA ALA A 28 -4.59 13.24 15.27
C ALA A 28 -4.55 13.10 13.74
N PRO A 29 -4.08 11.95 13.21
CA PRO A 29 -4.18 11.65 11.78
C PRO A 29 -5.62 11.79 11.29
N THR A 30 -5.81 12.46 10.16
CA THR A 30 -7.12 12.66 9.55
C THR A 30 -7.24 11.85 8.27
N ALA A 31 -8.41 11.25 8.06
CA ALA A 31 -8.77 10.66 6.78
C ALA A 31 -8.89 11.75 5.69
N PHE A 32 -8.70 11.36 4.43
CA PHE A 32 -8.85 12.28 3.30
C PHE A 32 -9.29 11.55 2.03
N ASN A 33 -9.86 12.32 1.10
CA ASN A 33 -10.32 11.86 -0.20
C ASN A 33 -9.52 12.51 -1.33
N ILE A 34 -9.35 11.77 -2.42
CA ILE A 34 -8.87 12.29 -3.70
C ILE A 34 -9.94 11.99 -4.75
N SER A 35 -10.30 12.98 -5.56
CA SER A 35 -11.28 12.83 -6.62
C SER A 35 -10.90 13.64 -7.86
N GLY A 36 -11.48 13.28 -9.00
CA GLY A 36 -11.24 13.99 -10.27
C GLY A 36 -9.87 13.70 -10.90
N ILE A 37 -9.17 12.67 -10.43
CA ILE A 37 -7.91 12.20 -11.02
C ILE A 37 -8.07 10.75 -11.45
N ASP A 38 -7.62 10.43 -12.66
CA ASP A 38 -7.73 9.09 -13.24
C ASP A 38 -6.51 8.24 -12.84
N LEU A 39 -6.39 7.94 -11.55
CA LEU A 39 -5.32 7.12 -10.98
C LEU A 39 -5.91 6.23 -9.90
N HIS A 40 -6.21 4.98 -10.23
CA HIS A 40 -6.92 4.05 -9.32
C HIS A 40 -6.05 2.87 -8.95
N ASP A 41 -6.47 2.09 -7.95
CA ASP A 41 -5.85 0.84 -7.51
C ASP A 41 -4.34 0.86 -7.15
N GLY A 42 -3.75 2.04 -7.11
CA GLY A 42 -2.33 2.26 -6.86
C GLY A 42 -2.01 2.62 -5.40
N MET A 43 -1.08 3.55 -5.23
CA MET A 43 -0.54 3.94 -3.93
C MET A 43 0.02 5.36 -3.95
N ILE A 44 0.24 5.94 -2.78
CA ILE A 44 1.04 7.16 -2.62
C ILE A 44 2.39 6.80 -2.02
N VAL A 45 3.45 7.38 -2.58
CA VAL A 45 4.80 7.40 -1.97
C VAL A 45 5.20 8.83 -1.70
N GLU A 46 5.83 9.07 -0.55
CA GLU A 46 6.49 10.34 -0.25
C GLU A 46 8.00 10.22 -0.54
N SER A 47 8.56 11.19 -1.28
CA SER A 47 10.00 11.27 -1.51
C SER A 47 10.44 12.71 -1.69
N GLY A 48 11.44 13.15 -0.92
CA GLY A 48 12.00 14.50 -1.03
C GLY A 48 10.98 15.62 -0.80
N GLY A 49 10.00 15.40 0.08
CA GLY A 49 8.92 16.35 0.37
C GLY A 49 7.86 16.47 -0.75
N THR A 50 7.87 15.56 -1.72
CA THR A 50 6.84 15.44 -2.76
C THR A 50 6.09 14.13 -2.57
N TYR A 51 4.76 14.19 -2.67
CA TYR A 51 3.90 13.01 -2.72
C TYR A 51 3.68 12.63 -4.18
N TYR A 52 3.79 11.34 -4.47
CA TYR A 52 3.58 10.76 -5.79
C TYR A 52 2.40 9.80 -5.69
N LEU A 53 1.28 10.15 -6.31
CA LEU A 53 0.13 9.26 -6.48
C LEU A 53 0.33 8.46 -7.75
N TYR A 54 0.30 7.13 -7.63
CA TYR A 54 0.34 6.19 -8.74
C TYR A 54 -1.01 5.53 -8.90
N GLY A 55 -1.36 5.14 -10.12
CA GLY A 55 -2.58 4.38 -10.37
C GLY A 55 -2.74 3.94 -11.81
N THR A 56 -3.69 3.04 -12.02
CA THR A 56 -4.19 2.63 -13.33
C THR A 56 -5.06 3.73 -13.91
N GLU A 57 -4.85 4.09 -15.19
CA GLU A 57 -5.70 5.03 -15.91
C GLU A 57 -6.81 4.28 -16.68
N TYR A 58 -8.01 4.88 -16.78
CA TYR A 58 -9.16 4.32 -17.51
C TYR A 58 -9.70 5.26 -18.59
N GLY A 59 -9.28 6.53 -18.59
CA GLY A 59 -9.84 7.63 -19.36
C GLY A 59 -9.69 7.50 -20.88
N CYS A 60 -8.84 6.58 -21.36
CA CYS A 60 -8.76 6.22 -22.76
C CYS A 60 -9.89 5.27 -23.23
N GLY A 61 -10.72 4.77 -22.31
CA GLY A 61 -11.85 3.89 -22.59
C GLY A 61 -11.65 2.42 -22.20
N PHE A 62 -10.67 2.12 -21.34
CA PHE A 62 -10.46 0.75 -20.83
C PHE A 62 -11.70 0.25 -20.09
N GLN A 63 -12.10 -1.00 -20.33
CA GLN A 63 -13.20 -1.64 -19.62
C GLN A 63 -12.78 -3.03 -19.15
N TRP A 64 -12.75 -3.22 -17.83
CA TRP A 64 -12.43 -4.52 -17.24
C TRP A 64 -13.48 -5.58 -17.60
N GLY A 65 -13.00 -6.80 -17.86
CA GLY A 65 -13.83 -7.90 -18.32
C GLY A 65 -14.27 -7.80 -19.79
N GLN A 66 -13.92 -6.72 -20.50
CA GLN A 66 -14.25 -6.52 -21.91
C GLN A 66 -12.99 -6.60 -22.79
N ALA A 67 -12.95 -7.63 -23.62
CA ALA A 67 -11.88 -7.86 -24.59
C ALA A 67 -11.79 -6.72 -25.63
N ASN A 68 -10.56 -6.43 -26.06
CA ASN A 68 -10.23 -5.48 -27.12
C ASN A 68 -10.64 -4.02 -26.80
N THR A 69 -10.66 -3.65 -25.52
CA THR A 69 -10.73 -2.25 -25.10
C THR A 69 -9.31 -1.69 -24.93
N PRO A 70 -9.09 -0.39 -25.16
CA PRO A 70 -7.75 0.19 -25.04
C PRO A 70 -7.31 0.17 -23.57
N TRP A 71 -6.10 -0.27 -23.26
CA TRP A 71 -5.52 -0.14 -21.92
C TRP A 71 -4.68 1.14 -21.84
N CYS A 72 -4.91 1.95 -20.81
CA CYS A 72 -4.46 3.35 -20.83
C CYS A 72 -3.05 3.57 -20.25
N GLY A 73 -2.53 2.61 -19.50
CA GLY A 73 -1.26 2.77 -18.81
C GLY A 73 -1.41 2.93 -17.31
N PHE A 74 -0.24 3.05 -16.67
CA PHE A 74 -0.15 3.54 -15.30
C PHE A 74 0.37 4.97 -15.33
N GLY A 75 -0.26 5.83 -14.55
CA GLY A 75 0.13 7.22 -14.41
C GLY A 75 0.77 7.53 -13.07
N VAL A 76 1.34 8.73 -13.00
CA VAL A 76 1.82 9.37 -11.78
C VAL A 76 1.36 10.82 -11.75
N SER A 77 0.95 11.26 -10.56
CA SER A 77 0.68 12.65 -10.25
C SER A 77 1.43 13.09 -9.00
N THR A 78 1.72 14.38 -8.88
CA THR A 78 2.53 14.93 -7.79
C THR A 78 1.80 16.02 -7.02
N ALA A 79 2.08 16.10 -5.71
CA ALA A 79 1.58 17.13 -4.81
C ALA A 79 2.57 17.42 -3.69
N THR A 80 2.40 18.56 -3.00
CA THR A 80 3.16 18.92 -1.78
C THR A 80 2.40 18.59 -0.49
N SER A 81 1.22 17.98 -0.61
CA SER A 81 0.35 17.52 0.47
C SER A 81 -0.34 16.24 0.03
N PRO A 82 -0.60 15.28 0.93
CA PRO A 82 -1.23 14.01 0.56
C PRO A 82 -2.67 14.15 0.07
N SER A 83 -3.34 15.27 0.37
CA SER A 83 -4.68 15.58 -0.15
C SER A 83 -4.66 16.41 -1.46
N GLY A 84 -3.48 16.72 -2.00
CA GLY A 84 -3.32 17.57 -3.19
C GLY A 84 -3.11 19.07 -2.88
N PRO A 85 -3.29 19.96 -3.87
CA PRO A 85 -3.75 19.68 -5.22
C PRO A 85 -2.75 18.81 -5.99
N TRP A 86 -3.29 17.87 -6.77
CA TRP A 86 -2.53 16.93 -7.58
C TRP A 86 -2.28 17.50 -8.98
N SER A 87 -1.09 17.28 -9.53
CA SER A 87 -0.78 17.62 -10.92
C SER A 87 -1.61 16.78 -11.90
N THR A 88 -1.68 17.19 -13.17
CA THR A 88 -2.20 16.31 -14.23
C THR A 88 -1.39 15.02 -14.27
N PRO A 89 -2.03 13.84 -14.33
CA PRO A 89 -1.33 12.57 -14.51
C PRO A 89 -0.42 12.57 -15.74
N THR A 90 0.73 11.93 -15.59
CA THR A 90 1.64 11.62 -16.69
C THR A 90 1.98 10.14 -16.65
N LEU A 91 2.10 9.52 -17.82
CA LEU A 91 2.36 8.07 -17.92
C LEU A 91 3.75 7.70 -17.40
N LEU A 92 3.82 6.60 -16.65
CA LEU A 92 5.07 6.01 -16.19
C LEU A 92 5.85 5.32 -17.31
N PHE A 93 5.18 4.82 -18.33
CA PHE A 93 5.78 4.29 -19.56
C PHE A 93 4.78 4.33 -20.72
N ASP A 94 5.25 4.20 -21.95
CA ASP A 94 4.38 4.17 -23.15
C ASP A 94 3.60 2.84 -23.22
N PRO A 95 2.25 2.85 -23.18
CA PRO A 95 1.44 1.64 -23.33
C PRO A 95 1.65 0.91 -24.67
N ASN A 96 2.18 1.58 -25.68
CA ASN A 96 2.53 0.98 -26.96
C ASN A 96 3.94 0.38 -26.98
N ALA A 97 4.72 0.53 -25.89
CA ALA A 97 5.99 -0.16 -25.76
C ALA A 97 5.80 -1.68 -25.75
N ILE A 98 6.81 -2.39 -26.23
CA ILE A 98 6.82 -3.84 -26.33
C ILE A 98 7.16 -4.44 -24.96
N ASP A 99 6.30 -5.33 -24.47
CA ASP A 99 6.67 -6.32 -23.48
C ASP A 99 7.64 -7.33 -24.13
N PRO A 100 8.90 -7.41 -23.68
CA PRO A 100 9.89 -8.30 -24.25
C PRO A 100 9.58 -9.79 -24.02
N TRP A 101 8.72 -10.13 -23.06
CA TRP A 101 8.43 -11.52 -22.71
C TRP A 101 7.41 -12.14 -23.67
N THR A 102 6.31 -11.44 -23.95
CA THR A 102 5.33 -11.88 -24.95
C THR A 102 5.64 -11.41 -26.38
N ASN A 103 6.51 -10.40 -26.54
CA ASN A 103 6.72 -9.69 -27.81
C ASN A 103 5.43 -9.05 -28.36
N THR A 104 4.60 -8.51 -27.46
CA THR A 104 3.39 -7.73 -27.77
C THR A 104 3.43 -6.36 -27.10
N THR A 105 2.56 -5.43 -27.46
CA THR A 105 2.46 -4.13 -26.75
C THR A 105 1.74 -4.30 -25.42
N TRP A 106 1.96 -3.40 -24.45
CA TRP A 106 1.18 -3.41 -23.21
C TRP A 106 -0.32 -3.20 -23.46
N VAL A 107 -0.70 -2.39 -24.46
CA VAL A 107 -2.10 -2.29 -24.90
C VAL A 107 -2.67 -3.65 -25.30
N SER A 108 -1.91 -4.46 -26.03
CA SER A 108 -2.33 -5.81 -26.41
C SER A 108 -2.38 -6.74 -25.20
N GLU A 109 -1.33 -6.75 -24.37
CA GLU A 109 -1.22 -7.64 -23.23
C GLU A 109 -2.35 -7.39 -22.22
N CYS A 110 -2.58 -6.13 -21.88
CA CYS A 110 -3.54 -5.73 -20.85
C CYS A 110 -4.98 -5.56 -21.40
N GLY A 111 -5.16 -5.22 -22.68
CA GLY A 111 -6.46 -4.89 -23.26
C GLY A 111 -7.13 -6.00 -24.08
N SER A 112 -6.36 -6.89 -24.72
CA SER A 112 -6.91 -7.82 -25.73
C SER A 112 -7.92 -8.84 -25.17
N THR A 113 -7.73 -9.28 -23.93
CA THR A 113 -8.58 -10.29 -23.28
C THR A 113 -9.61 -9.70 -22.32
N GLY A 114 -9.49 -8.41 -21.97
CA GLY A 114 -10.24 -7.77 -20.90
C GLY A 114 -9.74 -8.13 -19.49
N ALA A 115 -8.66 -8.91 -19.38
CA ALA A 115 -8.08 -9.29 -18.09
C ALA A 115 -7.38 -8.11 -17.38
N GLY A 116 -6.99 -7.08 -18.12
CA GLY A 116 -6.37 -5.86 -17.60
C GLY A 116 -4.92 -6.03 -17.15
N CYS A 117 -4.32 -4.91 -16.78
CA CYS A 117 -3.16 -4.83 -15.92
C CYS A 117 -3.47 -3.76 -14.87
N PHE A 118 -3.17 -4.05 -13.60
CA PHE A 118 -3.65 -3.27 -12.47
C PHE A 118 -2.60 -3.15 -11.38
N ASN A 119 -2.98 -2.43 -10.32
CA ASN A 119 -2.35 -2.52 -9.03
C ASN A 119 -0.86 -2.09 -9.10
N PRO A 120 -0.56 -0.88 -9.61
CA PRO A 120 0.81 -0.40 -9.65
C PRO A 120 1.32 -0.15 -8.23
N ARG A 121 2.50 -0.69 -7.93
CA ARG A 121 3.21 -0.55 -6.65
C ARG A 121 4.61 -0.01 -6.92
N MET A 122 4.88 1.19 -6.44
CA MET A 122 6.18 1.83 -6.57
C MET A 122 7.00 1.63 -5.30
N ILE A 123 8.21 1.09 -5.44
CA ILE A 123 9.19 1.00 -4.34
C ILE A 123 10.51 1.61 -4.79
N GLN A 124 11.29 2.13 -3.84
CA GLN A 124 12.68 2.50 -4.09
C GLN A 124 13.60 1.52 -3.39
N ARG A 125 14.59 0.95 -4.10
CA ARG A 125 15.64 0.11 -3.53
C ARG A 125 16.56 0.91 -2.61
N SER A 126 16.09 1.09 -1.39
CA SER A 126 16.69 1.94 -0.36
C SER A 126 16.50 1.29 1.01
N GLY A 127 17.60 1.11 1.75
CA GLY A 127 17.62 0.46 3.05
C GLY A 127 17.87 -1.05 3.03
N TRP A 128 17.82 -1.70 1.86
CA TRP A 128 18.12 -3.13 1.71
C TRP A 128 19.01 -3.39 0.49
N GLY A 129 19.57 -4.61 0.44
CA GLY A 129 20.22 -5.15 -0.74
C GLY A 129 21.33 -4.25 -1.31
N ALA A 130 21.24 -3.93 -2.61
CA ALA A 130 22.21 -3.05 -3.26
C ALA A 130 22.14 -1.59 -2.75
N ASN A 131 20.99 -1.16 -2.20
CA ASN A 131 20.77 0.17 -1.65
C ASN A 131 21.23 1.31 -2.60
N ASP A 132 20.89 1.19 -3.87
CA ASP A 132 21.36 2.06 -4.96
C ASP A 132 20.32 3.11 -5.39
N GLY A 133 19.17 3.16 -4.71
CA GLY A 133 18.15 4.19 -4.93
C GLY A 133 17.32 3.99 -6.19
N VAL A 134 17.45 2.84 -6.87
CA VAL A 134 16.67 2.50 -8.07
C VAL A 134 15.18 2.42 -7.72
N TRP A 135 14.35 3.10 -8.50
CA TRP A 135 12.90 3.03 -8.41
C TRP A 135 12.39 1.85 -9.22
N ILE A 136 11.43 1.10 -8.67
CA ILE A 136 10.91 -0.13 -9.25
C ILE A 136 9.38 -0.06 -9.22
N LEU A 137 8.77 -0.07 -10.41
CA LEU A 137 7.34 -0.22 -10.60
C LEU A 137 7.01 -1.71 -10.69
N TRP A 138 6.20 -2.20 -9.77
CA TRP A 138 5.54 -3.49 -9.86
C TRP A 138 4.09 -3.34 -10.31
N PHE A 139 3.56 -4.31 -11.05
CA PHE A 139 2.13 -4.40 -11.36
C PHE A 139 1.74 -5.84 -11.70
N ASN A 140 0.44 -6.12 -11.72
CA ASN A 140 -0.08 -7.40 -12.20
C ASN A 140 -0.58 -7.32 -13.65
N ALA A 141 -0.40 -8.41 -14.39
CA ALA A 141 -0.86 -8.66 -15.75
C ALA A 141 -1.55 -10.05 -15.80
N PRO A 142 -2.80 -10.15 -15.29
CA PRO A 142 -3.58 -11.38 -15.22
C PRO A 142 -3.65 -12.24 -16.50
N ALA A 143 -3.54 -11.61 -17.68
CA ALA A 143 -3.60 -12.30 -18.96
C ALA A 143 -2.51 -13.38 -19.12
N ASP A 144 -1.31 -13.16 -18.57
CA ASP A 144 -0.21 -14.13 -18.63
C ASP A 144 -0.57 -15.43 -17.93
N TYR A 145 -1.04 -15.34 -16.68
CA TYR A 145 -1.45 -16.52 -15.92
C TYR A 145 -2.63 -17.24 -16.56
N ASN A 146 -3.58 -16.49 -17.12
CA ASN A 146 -4.72 -17.07 -17.82
C ASN A 146 -4.30 -17.85 -19.07
N ARG A 147 -3.29 -17.36 -19.80
CA ARG A 147 -2.81 -17.93 -21.05
C ARG A 147 -1.95 -19.17 -20.87
N ASN A 148 -1.01 -19.15 -19.92
CA ASN A 148 -0.01 -20.20 -19.81
C ASN A 148 0.43 -20.51 -18.37
N ARG A 149 -0.30 -20.01 -17.36
CA ARG A 149 0.03 -20.18 -15.93
C ARG A 149 1.41 -19.63 -15.53
N ALA A 150 2.01 -18.75 -16.34
CA ALA A 150 3.13 -17.94 -15.88
C ALA A 150 2.67 -17.01 -14.75
N ASN A 151 3.57 -16.61 -13.85
CA ASN A 151 3.23 -15.64 -12.82
C ASN A 151 2.70 -14.34 -13.47
N ALA A 152 1.69 -13.73 -12.85
CA ALA A 152 1.00 -12.59 -13.44
C ALA A 152 1.65 -11.25 -13.07
N TYR A 153 2.96 -11.17 -12.82
CA TYR A 153 3.58 -9.94 -12.33
C TYR A 153 4.70 -9.46 -13.25
N TYR A 154 4.98 -8.17 -13.18
CA TYR A 154 6.12 -7.50 -13.83
C TYR A 154 6.77 -6.54 -12.85
N ALA A 155 8.08 -6.35 -13.01
CA ALA A 155 8.85 -5.33 -12.30
C ALA A 155 9.64 -4.51 -13.31
N LEU A 156 9.46 -3.18 -13.30
CA LEU A 156 10.12 -2.26 -14.20
C LEU A 156 11.03 -1.31 -13.43
N GLY A 157 12.31 -1.24 -13.83
CA GLY A 157 13.21 -0.18 -13.35
C GLY A 157 12.78 1.18 -13.88
N CYS A 158 12.91 2.23 -13.05
CA CYS A 158 12.52 3.60 -13.37
C CYS A 158 13.67 4.57 -13.09
N ASN A 159 13.72 5.67 -13.86
CA ASN A 159 14.71 6.73 -13.65
C ASN A 159 14.49 7.59 -12.41
N GLY A 160 13.33 7.45 -11.78
CA GLY A 160 12.92 8.23 -10.62
C GLY A 160 11.49 7.90 -10.23
N PRO A 161 10.97 8.54 -9.17
CA PRO A 161 9.61 8.31 -8.69
C PRO A 161 8.55 8.71 -9.71
N ALA A 162 8.84 9.64 -10.64
CA ALA A 162 7.92 10.01 -11.71
C ALA A 162 8.18 9.28 -13.05
N GLY A 163 9.02 8.24 -13.04
CA GLY A 163 9.45 7.55 -14.26
C GLY A 163 10.45 8.37 -15.10
N PRO A 164 10.55 8.10 -16.41
CA PRO A 164 9.94 6.95 -17.09
C PRO A 164 10.49 5.62 -16.55
N CYS A 165 9.69 4.57 -16.73
CA CYS A 165 9.98 3.18 -16.37
C CYS A 165 10.14 2.31 -17.62
N GLY A 166 10.84 1.19 -17.51
CA GLY A 166 11.10 0.28 -18.63
C GLY A 166 12.25 0.73 -19.53
N TYR A 167 12.59 -0.05 -20.57
CA TYR A 167 13.84 0.08 -21.35
C TYR A 167 14.10 1.43 -22.04
N THR A 168 13.10 2.29 -22.13
CA THR A 168 13.27 3.66 -22.67
C THR A 168 13.96 4.60 -21.68
N ALA A 169 14.15 4.17 -20.43
CA ALA A 169 14.79 4.90 -19.36
C ALA A 169 16.28 4.50 -19.18
N PRO A 170 17.23 5.43 -18.95
CA PRO A 170 18.63 5.12 -18.62
C PRO A 170 18.88 4.04 -17.55
N TYR A 171 18.05 3.97 -16.50
CA TYR A 171 18.07 2.92 -15.47
C TYR A 171 16.93 1.90 -15.63
N GLY A 172 16.31 1.90 -16.81
CA GLY A 172 15.12 1.17 -17.14
C GLY A 172 15.36 -0.29 -17.43
N SER A 173 14.49 -1.15 -16.89
CA SER A 173 14.44 -2.57 -17.20
C SER A 173 12.98 -3.00 -17.26
N VAL A 174 12.69 -4.07 -18.01
CA VAL A 174 11.43 -4.80 -17.90
C VAL A 174 11.78 -6.21 -17.48
N HIS A 175 11.36 -6.59 -16.29
CA HIS A 175 11.70 -7.87 -15.69
C HIS A 175 10.43 -8.69 -15.47
N LYS A 176 10.44 -9.93 -15.96
CA LYS A 176 9.44 -10.95 -15.61
C LYS A 176 9.95 -11.68 -14.35
N PRO A 177 9.36 -11.47 -13.18
CA PRO A 177 9.86 -12.05 -11.93
C PRO A 177 9.84 -13.58 -11.95
N ASN A 178 10.83 -14.20 -11.33
CA ASN A 178 10.68 -15.57 -10.84
C ASN A 178 10.04 -15.51 -9.46
N LEU A 179 8.87 -16.14 -9.29
CA LEU A 179 8.14 -16.22 -8.02
C LEU A 179 7.76 -17.68 -7.77
N TRP A 180 7.82 -18.11 -6.51
CA TRP A 180 7.66 -19.51 -6.13
C TRP A 180 6.48 -19.73 -5.18
N VAL A 181 6.22 -18.78 -4.29
CA VAL A 181 5.09 -18.79 -3.35
C VAL A 181 3.98 -17.90 -3.91
N CYS A 182 4.31 -16.67 -4.31
CA CYS A 182 3.40 -15.74 -4.98
C CYS A 182 3.31 -15.98 -6.50
N SER A 183 3.30 -17.25 -6.94
CA SER A 183 3.35 -17.62 -8.36
C SER A 183 2.00 -17.55 -9.08
N GLY A 184 1.02 -16.86 -8.49
CA GLY A 184 -0.37 -16.83 -8.93
C GLY A 184 -0.75 -15.63 -9.79
N ASN A 185 -2.02 -15.27 -9.68
CA ASN A 185 -2.63 -14.11 -10.31
C ASN A 185 -3.64 -13.52 -9.34
N GLY A 186 -3.34 -12.32 -8.86
CA GLY A 186 -4.22 -11.58 -7.98
C GLY A 186 -3.59 -10.27 -7.55
N ASP A 187 -4.33 -9.53 -6.75
CA ASP A 187 -3.83 -8.33 -6.10
C ASP A 187 -2.61 -8.60 -5.23
N PHE A 188 -1.78 -7.59 -5.07
CA PHE A 188 -0.58 -7.70 -4.27
C PHE A 188 -0.19 -6.36 -3.64
N SER A 189 0.76 -6.45 -2.73
CA SER A 189 1.50 -5.31 -2.19
C SER A 189 2.95 -5.70 -1.97
N ILE A 190 3.84 -4.71 -2.01
CA ILE A 190 5.26 -4.89 -1.70
C ILE A 190 5.55 -4.12 -0.42
N VAL A 191 5.84 -4.86 0.64
CA VAL A 191 5.97 -4.32 2.00
C VAL A 191 7.46 -4.24 2.37
N PRO A 192 8.00 -3.05 2.68
CA PRO A 192 9.37 -2.90 3.15
C PRO A 192 9.62 -3.70 4.44
N ASN A 193 10.78 -4.36 4.55
CA ASN A 193 11.14 -5.23 5.68
C ASN A 193 12.36 -4.70 6.46
N GLY A 194 12.37 -3.40 6.73
CA GLY A 194 13.51 -2.74 7.37
C GLY A 194 14.78 -2.88 6.50
N SER A 195 15.80 -3.59 7.03
CA SER A 195 17.07 -3.82 6.32
C SER A 195 17.10 -5.10 5.47
N ALA A 196 16.13 -5.98 5.65
CA ALA A 196 15.94 -7.13 4.77
C ALA A 196 15.24 -6.68 3.48
N PRO A 197 15.36 -7.44 2.38
CA PRO A 197 14.60 -7.13 1.19
C PRO A 197 13.08 -7.11 1.46
N PRO A 198 12.29 -6.45 0.63
CA PRO A 198 10.84 -6.36 0.84
C PRO A 198 10.15 -7.72 0.69
N VAL A 199 8.97 -7.84 1.27
CA VAL A 199 8.11 -9.02 1.16
C VAL A 199 6.92 -8.67 0.26
N MET A 200 6.65 -9.52 -0.72
CA MET A 200 5.42 -9.46 -1.50
C MET A 200 4.31 -10.17 -0.72
N LEU A 201 3.20 -9.49 -0.51
CA LEU A 201 1.94 -10.12 -0.11
C LEU A 201 1.07 -10.25 -1.35
N CYS A 202 0.42 -11.40 -1.56
CA CYS A 202 -0.31 -11.67 -2.78
C CYS A 202 -1.59 -12.45 -2.54
N THR A 203 -2.62 -12.14 -3.33
CA THR A 203 -3.83 -12.94 -3.47
C THR A 203 -3.53 -14.10 -4.41
N MET A 204 -3.87 -15.31 -3.98
CA MET A 204 -3.68 -16.53 -4.74
C MET A 204 -4.93 -16.88 -5.56
N PRO A 205 -4.82 -17.72 -6.61
CA PRO A 205 -5.96 -18.09 -7.47
C PRO A 205 -7.12 -18.78 -6.75
N ASP A 206 -6.86 -19.40 -5.59
CA ASP A 206 -7.87 -19.98 -4.70
C ASP A 206 -8.45 -18.98 -3.70
N GLN A 207 -8.15 -17.69 -3.88
CA GLN A 207 -8.58 -16.56 -3.04
C GLN A 207 -8.12 -16.66 -1.59
N THR A 208 -7.02 -17.38 -1.36
CA THR A 208 -6.23 -17.29 -0.13
C THR A 208 -5.17 -16.20 -0.28
N LEU A 209 -4.52 -15.85 0.84
CA LEU A 209 -3.37 -14.96 0.82
C LEU A 209 -2.07 -15.77 0.97
N ALA A 210 -1.01 -15.26 0.37
CA ALA A 210 0.35 -15.76 0.50
C ALA A 210 1.35 -14.62 0.63
N GLU A 211 2.56 -14.96 1.06
CA GLU A 211 3.68 -14.03 1.16
C GLU A 211 4.96 -14.63 0.61
N GLU A 212 5.81 -13.80 0.03
CA GLU A 212 7.12 -14.20 -0.45
C GLU A 212 8.16 -13.11 -0.24
N GLN A 213 9.26 -13.46 0.42
CA GLN A 213 10.45 -12.62 0.53
C GLN A 213 11.04 -12.41 -0.87
N LEU A 214 11.19 -11.14 -1.27
CA LEU A 214 11.88 -10.78 -2.51
C LEU A 214 13.40 -10.88 -2.36
N ASP A 215 14.10 -10.95 -3.49
CA ASP A 215 15.55 -11.02 -3.57
C ASP A 215 16.22 -9.67 -3.26
N THR A 216 17.56 -9.67 -3.23
CA THR A 216 18.35 -8.45 -2.96
C THR A 216 18.11 -7.31 -3.95
N TRP A 217 17.53 -7.61 -5.12
CA TRP A 217 17.21 -6.62 -6.15
C TRP A 217 15.77 -6.12 -6.01
N GLY A 218 14.92 -6.79 -5.24
CA GLY A 218 13.51 -6.47 -5.09
C GLY A 218 12.71 -6.76 -6.36
N THR A 219 13.15 -7.72 -7.19
CA THR A 219 12.56 -8.02 -8.52
C THR A 219 12.25 -9.50 -8.75
N ASN A 220 12.78 -10.41 -7.92
CA ASN A 220 12.38 -11.81 -7.88
C ASN A 220 11.95 -12.19 -6.47
N GLY A 221 11.22 -13.29 -6.34
CA GLY A 221 11.06 -13.97 -5.06
C GLY A 221 12.34 -14.67 -4.62
N THR A 222 12.26 -15.37 -3.51
CA THR A 222 13.32 -16.26 -3.03
C THR A 222 12.82 -17.68 -2.77
N GLY A 223 11.52 -17.92 -2.92
CA GLY A 223 10.85 -19.12 -2.40
C GLY A 223 10.71 -19.18 -0.88
N THR A 224 11.15 -18.15 -0.15
CA THR A 224 10.95 -18.06 1.30
C THR A 224 9.64 -17.34 1.58
N GLY A 225 8.69 -18.02 2.20
CA GLY A 225 7.36 -17.48 2.47
C GLY A 225 6.35 -18.56 2.84
N SER A 226 5.08 -18.19 2.91
CA SER A 226 3.98 -19.08 3.30
C SER A 226 2.73 -18.83 2.45
N THR A 227 1.88 -19.85 2.33
CA THR A 227 0.54 -19.74 1.75
C THR A 227 -0.53 -19.89 2.84
N ASN A 228 -1.80 -19.62 2.50
CA ASN A 228 -2.93 -19.73 3.42
C ASN A 228 -2.77 -18.87 4.69
N LEU A 229 -2.28 -17.63 4.52
CA LEU A 229 -1.99 -16.76 5.67
C LEU A 229 -3.23 -16.60 6.55
N ALA A 230 -3.04 -16.81 7.86
CA ALA A 230 -4.09 -16.75 8.87
C ALA A 230 -5.32 -17.67 8.63
N GLY A 231 -5.23 -18.66 7.73
CA GLY A 231 -6.36 -19.52 7.35
C GLY A 231 -7.47 -18.78 6.62
N LEU A 232 -7.15 -17.65 5.98
CA LEU A 232 -8.10 -16.81 5.25
C LEU A 232 -8.42 -17.39 3.88
N THR A 233 -9.68 -17.24 3.47
CA THR A 233 -10.22 -17.67 2.18
C THR A 233 -11.22 -16.63 1.71
N ASN A 234 -11.41 -16.51 0.38
CA ASN A 234 -12.30 -15.50 -0.21
C ASN A 234 -11.87 -14.09 0.17
N THR A 235 -10.57 -13.81 0.11
CA THR A 235 -9.96 -12.51 0.46
C THR A 235 -9.04 -12.02 -0.65
N GLU A 236 -8.76 -10.73 -0.71
CA GLU A 236 -7.77 -10.16 -1.64
C GLU A 236 -7.16 -8.84 -1.16
N SER A 237 -6.37 -8.18 -2.01
CA SER A 237 -5.83 -6.84 -1.76
C SER A 237 -5.05 -6.73 -0.44
N PRO A 238 -4.08 -7.63 -0.17
CA PRO A 238 -3.33 -7.57 1.06
C PRO A 238 -2.42 -6.35 1.08
N GLY A 239 -2.35 -5.67 2.22
CA GLY A 239 -1.32 -4.69 2.55
C GLY A 239 -0.89 -4.86 3.99
N ALA A 240 0.31 -4.42 4.36
CA ALA A 240 0.75 -4.51 5.74
C ALA A 240 1.61 -3.34 6.18
N TYR A 241 1.64 -3.11 7.49
CA TYR A 241 2.55 -2.19 8.16
C TYR A 241 2.98 -2.76 9.51
N GLN A 242 4.09 -2.25 10.04
CA GLN A 242 4.48 -2.52 11.41
C GLN A 242 3.94 -1.40 12.30
N ASP A 243 3.12 -1.74 13.29
CA ASP A 243 2.67 -0.79 14.29
C ASP A 243 3.88 -0.27 15.10
N PRO A 244 4.17 1.03 15.10
CA PRO A 244 5.37 1.56 15.74
C PRO A 244 5.32 1.50 17.27
N GLY A 245 4.12 1.44 17.87
CA GLY A 245 3.94 1.39 19.32
C GLY A 245 4.23 0.01 19.91
N THR A 246 3.85 -1.05 19.21
CA THR A 246 3.94 -2.43 19.69
C THR A 246 4.97 -3.28 18.94
N GLY A 247 5.41 -2.86 17.75
CA GLY A 247 6.24 -3.66 16.85
C GLY A 247 5.47 -4.80 16.16
N THR A 248 4.16 -4.90 16.35
CA THR A 248 3.30 -5.92 15.74
C THR A 248 3.12 -5.62 14.26
N TRP A 249 3.28 -6.63 13.41
CA TRP A 249 2.90 -6.53 12.01
C TRP A 249 1.39 -6.68 11.87
N ILE A 250 0.77 -5.76 11.15
CA ILE A 250 -0.66 -5.72 10.86
C ILE A 250 -0.83 -5.87 9.35
N MET A 251 -1.52 -6.93 8.92
CA MET A 251 -1.95 -7.10 7.54
C MET A 251 -3.43 -6.75 7.46
N THR A 252 -3.81 -5.91 6.51
CA THR A 252 -5.20 -5.66 6.12
C THR A 252 -5.47 -6.27 4.75
N TYR A 253 -6.73 -6.56 4.47
CA TYR A 253 -7.18 -7.20 3.23
C TYR A 253 -8.67 -6.98 3.03
N SER A 254 -9.14 -7.13 1.79
CA SER A 254 -10.56 -7.21 1.47
C SER A 254 -11.13 -8.55 1.93
N ASP A 255 -12.23 -8.51 2.70
CA ASP A 255 -13.00 -9.68 3.16
C ASP A 255 -14.50 -9.36 2.97
N PRO A 256 -15.15 -9.79 1.87
CA PRO A 256 -14.67 -10.76 0.88
C PRO A 256 -13.77 -10.16 -0.23
N ASN A 257 -13.21 -11.03 -1.07
CA ASN A 257 -12.77 -10.69 -2.43
C ASN A 257 -13.97 -10.16 -3.24
N CYS A 258 -13.81 -9.00 -3.86
CA CYS A 258 -14.87 -8.27 -4.54
C CYS A 258 -14.31 -7.17 -5.47
N GLY A 259 -13.99 -7.51 -6.72
CA GLY A 259 -13.56 -6.54 -7.73
C GLY A 259 -14.61 -5.46 -8.01
N TYR A 260 -14.20 -4.19 -7.93
CA TYR A 260 -15.02 -2.99 -8.16
C TYR A 260 -16.24 -2.84 -7.25
N CYS A 261 -16.18 -3.40 -6.04
CA CYS A 261 -17.29 -3.32 -5.10
C CYS A 261 -17.34 -2.00 -4.34
N GLN A 262 -18.55 -1.46 -4.19
CA GLN A 262 -18.84 -0.16 -3.57
C GLN A 262 -19.07 -0.26 -2.04
N GLY A 263 -18.31 -1.13 -1.38
CA GLY A 263 -18.53 -1.41 0.03
C GLY A 263 -18.09 -2.79 0.47
N ALA A 264 -16.90 -3.23 0.07
CA ALA A 264 -16.32 -4.48 0.56
C ALA A 264 -15.81 -4.31 1.99
N GLY A 265 -15.79 -5.39 2.77
CA GLY A 265 -15.24 -5.35 4.13
C GLY A 265 -13.71 -5.26 4.12
N THR A 266 -13.12 -4.61 5.13
CA THR A 266 -11.69 -4.67 5.43
C THR A 266 -11.48 -5.55 6.65
N GLY A 267 -10.77 -6.65 6.49
CA GLY A 267 -10.31 -7.50 7.58
C GLY A 267 -8.88 -7.17 8.02
N TYR A 268 -8.44 -7.76 9.14
CA TYR A 268 -7.04 -7.73 9.54
C TYR A 268 -6.53 -9.04 10.17
N ALA A 269 -5.22 -9.24 10.05
CA ALA A 269 -4.45 -10.28 10.73
C ALA A 269 -3.17 -9.67 11.33
N THR A 270 -2.58 -10.36 12.30
CA THR A 270 -1.38 -9.90 13.01
C THR A 270 -0.26 -10.92 13.00
N ALA A 271 0.99 -10.46 13.05
CA ALA A 271 2.17 -11.30 13.17
C ALA A 271 3.27 -10.59 13.98
N THR A 272 4.24 -11.35 14.48
CA THR A 272 5.45 -10.79 15.12
C THR A 272 6.58 -10.54 14.12
N ASN A 273 6.47 -11.08 12.91
CA ASN A 273 7.39 -10.90 11.79
C ASN A 273 6.58 -10.74 10.49
N LEU A 274 7.13 -10.01 9.52
CA LEU A 274 6.49 -9.81 8.22
C LEU A 274 6.31 -11.12 7.45
N LEU A 275 7.14 -12.15 7.69
CA LEU A 275 6.98 -13.51 7.15
C LEU A 275 6.14 -14.43 8.07
N GLY A 276 5.28 -13.82 8.89
CA GLY A 276 4.37 -14.54 9.77
C GLY A 276 5.02 -15.20 11.00
N PRO A 277 4.32 -16.16 11.64
CA PRO A 277 2.99 -16.65 11.26
C PRO A 277 1.91 -15.59 11.48
N TRP A 278 1.00 -15.47 10.52
CA TRP A 278 -0.15 -14.57 10.60
C TRP A 278 -1.31 -15.20 11.35
N THR A 279 -1.96 -14.40 12.20
CA THR A 279 -3.14 -14.80 12.97
C THR A 279 -4.26 -13.78 12.79
N ALA A 280 -5.40 -14.23 12.26
CA ALA A 280 -6.63 -13.47 12.28
C ALA A 280 -7.39 -13.74 13.60
N PRO A 281 -7.96 -12.72 14.26
CA PRO A 281 -8.73 -12.91 15.47
C PRO A 281 -9.91 -13.87 15.26
N THR A 282 -10.03 -14.86 16.13
CA THR A 282 -11.17 -15.78 16.12
C THR A 282 -12.39 -15.12 16.75
N ASN A 283 -13.55 -15.35 16.15
CA ASN A 283 -14.83 -14.97 16.76
C ASN A 283 -15.15 -15.87 17.94
N THR A 284 -15.66 -15.28 19.01
CA THR A 284 -16.14 -16.02 20.18
C THR A 284 -17.52 -15.52 20.56
N GLY A 285 -18.43 -16.44 20.89
CA GLY A 285 -19.79 -16.13 21.32
C GLY A 285 -20.84 -16.88 20.51
N TRP A 286 -21.98 -17.17 21.14
CA TRP A 286 -23.14 -17.73 20.45
C TRP A 286 -23.64 -16.71 19.42
N SER A 287 -23.82 -17.10 18.15
CA SER A 287 -24.28 -16.24 17.04
C SER A 287 -23.37 -15.04 16.66
N ALA A 288 -22.09 -15.05 17.06
CA ALA A 288 -21.14 -14.04 16.57
C ALA A 288 -21.02 -14.13 15.03
N PRO A 289 -20.95 -12.99 14.31
CA PRO A 289 -20.68 -12.99 12.88
C PRO A 289 -19.41 -13.78 12.57
N ALA A 290 -19.36 -14.48 11.43
CA ALA A 290 -18.23 -15.35 11.07
C ALA A 290 -16.88 -14.61 11.04
N THR A 291 -16.89 -13.28 10.83
CA THR A 291 -15.72 -12.41 10.72
C THR A 291 -15.63 -11.29 11.78
N GLY A 292 -16.60 -11.18 12.71
CA GLY A 292 -16.81 -9.99 13.53
C GLY A 292 -15.63 -9.40 14.31
N ARG A 293 -14.67 -10.21 14.80
CA ARG A 293 -13.48 -9.72 15.51
C ARG A 293 -12.31 -9.38 14.59
N ARG A 294 -12.27 -9.96 13.40
CA ARG A 294 -11.26 -9.60 12.40
C ARG A 294 -11.73 -8.52 11.44
N ASP A 295 -13.02 -8.20 11.43
CA ASP A 295 -13.59 -7.11 10.66
C ASP A 295 -13.17 -5.76 11.26
N LEU A 296 -12.45 -5.00 10.46
CA LEU A 296 -11.98 -3.66 10.79
C LEU A 296 -13.03 -2.63 10.31
N SER A 297 -13.61 -2.85 9.13
CA SER A 297 -14.68 -2.03 8.57
C SER A 297 -15.55 -2.84 7.64
N ALA A 298 -16.86 -2.91 7.90
CA ALA A 298 -17.78 -3.72 7.11
C ALA A 298 -17.98 -3.23 5.67
N THR A 299 -17.68 -1.96 5.38
CA THR A 299 -17.97 -1.33 4.08
C THR A 299 -16.78 -0.59 3.50
N SER A 300 -15.65 -0.58 4.19
CA SER A 300 -14.46 0.17 3.79
C SER A 300 -14.75 1.61 3.34
N CYS A 301 -15.57 2.34 4.09
CA CYS A 301 -16.01 3.70 3.74
C CYS A 301 -16.73 3.83 2.38
N GLY A 302 -17.39 2.77 1.91
CA GLY A 302 -18.10 2.72 0.64
C GLY A 302 -17.25 2.30 -0.55
N GLY A 303 -16.05 1.76 -0.31
CA GLY A 303 -15.13 1.32 -1.37
C GLY A 303 -14.60 -0.10 -1.16
N GLN A 304 -13.45 -0.37 -1.77
CA GLN A 304 -12.69 -1.60 -1.64
C GLN A 304 -11.27 -1.29 -1.13
N PRO A 305 -10.77 -1.97 -0.08
CA PRO A 305 -9.40 -1.78 0.38
C PRO A 305 -8.41 -2.35 -0.64
N ARG A 306 -7.24 -1.71 -0.81
CA ARG A 306 -6.21 -2.10 -1.79
C ARG A 306 -4.88 -2.51 -1.19
N THR A 307 -4.33 -1.63 -0.36
CA THR A 307 -3.01 -1.78 0.28
C THR A 307 -2.91 -0.83 1.47
N VAL A 308 -1.85 -0.98 2.25
CA VAL A 308 -1.45 -0.02 3.27
C VAL A 308 -0.28 0.79 2.73
N ILE A 309 -0.33 2.10 2.93
CA ILE A 309 0.79 3.02 2.68
C ILE A 309 1.21 3.68 3.98
N THR A 310 2.40 4.27 4.01
CA THR A 310 2.85 5.09 5.13
C THR A 310 3.24 6.46 4.61
N LEU A 311 2.60 7.50 5.15
CA LEU A 311 2.83 8.91 4.81
C LEU A 311 3.24 9.63 6.08
N ASP A 312 4.38 10.32 6.09
CA ASP A 312 4.89 11.01 7.28
C ASP A 312 4.96 10.13 8.55
N GLY A 313 5.25 8.83 8.36
CA GLY A 313 5.29 7.84 9.44
C GLY A 313 3.93 7.32 9.92
N GLN A 314 2.82 7.81 9.34
CA GLN A 314 1.47 7.35 9.64
C GLN A 314 0.98 6.31 8.61
N PRO A 315 0.56 5.11 9.04
CA PRO A 315 -0.06 4.15 8.14
C PRO A 315 -1.49 4.54 7.76
N TYR A 316 -1.84 4.36 6.49
CA TYR A 316 -3.17 4.57 5.92
C TYR A 316 -3.63 3.35 5.14
N GLN A 317 -4.88 2.94 5.36
CA GLN A 317 -5.56 2.03 4.46
C GLN A 317 -5.95 2.80 3.19
N THR A 318 -5.45 2.36 2.05
CA THR A 318 -5.88 2.88 0.73
C THR A 318 -7.14 2.17 0.29
N ILE A 319 -8.15 2.93 -0.14
CA ILE A 319 -9.46 2.44 -0.55
C ILE A 319 -9.82 3.08 -1.89
N ASP A 320 -10.15 2.26 -2.89
CA ASP A 320 -10.80 2.75 -4.10
C ASP A 320 -12.30 2.88 -3.86
N LEU A 321 -12.84 4.06 -4.13
CA LEU A 321 -14.28 4.35 -4.11
C LEU A 321 -14.88 4.01 -5.48
N TRP A 322 -14.84 2.72 -5.82
CA TRP A 322 -15.31 2.21 -7.10
C TRP A 322 -16.76 2.60 -7.41
N THR A 323 -17.03 2.79 -8.69
CA THR A 323 -18.37 3.09 -9.20
C THR A 323 -19.17 1.82 -9.52
N GLY A 324 -18.53 0.65 -9.51
CA GLY A 324 -19.13 -0.62 -9.91
C GLY A 324 -19.24 -0.78 -11.43
N SER A 325 -18.52 0.05 -12.18
CA SER A 325 -18.55 0.09 -13.65
C SER A 325 -17.34 -0.62 -14.21
N ALA A 326 -17.44 -1.19 -15.41
CA ALA A 326 -16.27 -1.79 -16.06
C ALA A 326 -15.14 -0.76 -16.33
N ASN A 327 -15.51 0.51 -16.53
CA ASN A 327 -14.59 1.63 -16.63
C ASN A 327 -14.70 2.48 -15.37
N GLU A 328 -13.59 2.66 -14.66
CA GLU A 328 -13.56 3.32 -13.35
C GLU A 328 -12.91 4.70 -13.41
N THR A 329 -12.91 5.38 -14.56
CA THR A 329 -12.27 6.71 -14.75
C THR A 329 -12.69 7.73 -13.69
N THR A 330 -13.93 7.65 -13.20
CA THR A 330 -14.50 8.60 -12.24
C THR A 330 -14.48 8.12 -10.79
N ALA A 331 -13.90 6.94 -10.51
CA ALA A 331 -13.77 6.47 -9.14
C ALA A 331 -12.93 7.45 -8.30
N GLY A 332 -13.27 7.54 -7.01
CA GLY A 332 -12.49 8.33 -6.06
C GLY A 332 -11.52 7.45 -5.30
N LEU A 333 -10.65 8.07 -4.51
CA LEU A 333 -9.79 7.38 -3.55
C LEU A 333 -10.11 7.89 -2.15
N HIS A 334 -10.03 7.00 -1.17
CA HIS A 334 -10.11 7.31 0.23
C HIS A 334 -8.89 6.74 0.98
N TYR A 335 -8.39 7.51 1.94
CA TYR A 335 -7.27 7.11 2.79
C TYR A 335 -7.70 7.26 4.24
N GLU A 336 -7.85 6.12 4.91
CA GLU A 336 -8.27 6.08 6.32
C GLU A 336 -7.05 5.75 7.21
N PRO A 337 -6.75 6.57 8.23
CA PRO A 337 -5.61 6.32 9.10
C PRO A 337 -5.80 5.04 9.90
N LEU A 338 -4.75 4.22 9.94
CA LEU A 338 -4.70 3.03 10.77
C LEU A 338 -4.02 3.38 12.10
N THR A 339 -4.73 3.19 13.21
CA THR A 339 -4.16 3.35 14.56
C THR A 339 -4.51 2.11 15.36
N TYR A 340 -3.56 1.20 15.50
CA TYR A 340 -3.73 -0.02 16.28
C TYR A 340 -3.68 0.30 17.78
N GLN A 341 -4.68 -0.15 18.54
CA GLN A 341 -4.82 0.14 19.96
C GLN A 341 -4.46 -1.06 20.85
N HIS A 342 -4.04 -2.19 20.27
CA HIS A 342 -3.79 -3.48 20.94
C HIS A 342 -4.85 -3.80 22.01
N PRO A 343 -5.89 -4.60 21.71
CA PRO A 343 -6.96 -4.84 22.66
C PRO A 343 -6.41 -5.49 23.94
N ALA A 344 -6.66 -4.87 25.10
CA ALA A 344 -6.48 -5.53 26.38
C ALA A 344 -7.47 -6.70 26.42
N GLY A 345 -6.99 -7.94 26.40
CA GLY A 345 -7.79 -9.16 26.26
C GLY A 345 -8.69 -9.51 27.47
N GLY A 346 -9.31 -8.52 28.12
CA GLY A 346 -10.20 -8.70 29.24
C GLY A 346 -11.61 -9.14 28.83
N SER A 347 -12.24 -9.97 29.65
CA SER A 347 -13.66 -10.28 29.52
C SER A 347 -14.52 -9.04 29.77
N GLY A 348 -15.40 -8.68 28.84
CA GLY A 348 -16.39 -7.61 29.00
C GLY A 348 -16.04 -6.26 28.36
N THR A 349 -14.86 -6.10 27.77
CA THR A 349 -14.52 -4.93 26.96
C THR A 349 -14.92 -5.15 25.50
N LEU A 350 -15.44 -4.11 24.85
CA LEU A 350 -15.73 -4.13 23.42
C LEU A 350 -14.42 -4.41 22.67
N TRP A 351 -14.47 -5.36 21.73
CA TRP A 351 -13.32 -5.64 20.87
C TRP A 351 -13.15 -4.49 19.86
N GLN A 352 -12.20 -3.59 20.15
CA GLN A 352 -11.87 -2.41 19.35
C GLN A 352 -10.34 -2.34 19.19
N PRO A 353 -9.76 -3.16 18.30
CA PRO A 353 -8.32 -3.22 18.09
C PRO A 353 -7.76 -2.00 17.36
N PHE A 354 -8.61 -1.13 16.80
CA PHE A 354 -8.23 0.09 16.10
C PHE A 354 -9.07 1.27 16.57
N THR A 355 -8.52 2.48 16.41
CA THR A 355 -9.35 3.68 16.40
C THR A 355 -10.44 3.53 15.32
N PRO A 356 -11.72 3.81 15.64
CA PRO A 356 -12.79 3.72 14.66
C PRO A 356 -12.53 4.58 13.43
N TRP A 357 -12.85 4.03 12.26
CA TRP A 357 -12.77 4.76 11.00
C TRP A 357 -13.78 5.91 10.97
N THR A 358 -13.33 7.03 10.43
CA THR A 358 -14.13 8.25 10.31
C THR A 358 -14.85 8.33 8.98
N CYS A 359 -14.25 7.79 7.91
CA CYS A 359 -14.74 7.85 6.54
C CYS A 359 -14.91 9.27 5.97
N GLY A 360 -14.26 10.27 6.60
CA GLY A 360 -14.34 11.68 6.23
C GLY A 360 -15.32 12.52 7.06
#